data_AF-A0A7R9UPY8-F1
#
_entry.id   AF-A0A7R9UPY8-F1
#
_cell.length_a   1.000
_cell.length_b   1.000
_cell.length_c   1.000
_cell.angle_alpha   90.00
_cell.angle_beta   90.00
_cell.angle_gamma   90.00
#
_symmetry.space_group_name_H-M   'P 1'
#
loop_
_entity.id
_entity.type
_entity.pdbx_description
1 polymer ?
#
loop_
_entity_poly.entity_id
_entity_poly.type
_entity_poly.pdbx_seq_one_letter_code
_entity_poly.pdbx_strand_id
1 'polypeptide(L)'
;ARREEREREAKAEKRGARQDSAISVDANDDEDKADDDEMQMLQVQFRRAESEKVLERKRTSYASLHEAREKEPWAELAYHTRDSDESHMLRALLLCSSKAHIPFACGADDYLARLSCGRAHVRADGAGNQFGMPIDLEQEQPSVSELPGLSKEALRQMRPSERAGTILRHTHVMSYARLRELCAPAPADALLHGLPDVAVLVQGNWVLRSALACASERDARCRDAMLLHFTNDRHMTTKAFADSAK
;
A
#
# COMPACT_ATOMS: atom_id res chain seq x y z
N ALA A 1 -8.84 30.50 -41.34
CA ALA A 1 -8.91 30.23 -42.80
C ALA A 1 -8.21 28.90 -43.17
N ARG A 2 -6.93 28.88 -43.61
CA ARG A 2 -6.29 27.64 -44.13
C ARG A 2 -6.13 26.47 -43.14
N ARG A 3 -6.10 26.75 -41.84
CA ARG A 3 -6.00 25.70 -40.80
C ARG A 3 -7.36 25.04 -40.51
N GLU A 4 -8.45 25.80 -40.60
CA GLU A 4 -9.82 25.32 -40.38
C GLU A 4 -10.34 24.51 -41.58
N GLU A 5 -9.86 24.82 -42.78
CA GLU A 5 -10.18 24.07 -44.01
C GLU A 5 -9.59 22.66 -43.97
N ARG A 6 -8.34 22.53 -43.51
CA ARG A 6 -7.67 21.22 -43.32
C ARG A 6 -8.32 20.35 -42.25
N GLU A 7 -8.84 20.96 -41.18
CA GLU A 7 -9.58 20.21 -40.15
C GLU A 7 -10.96 19.74 -40.64
N ARG A 8 -11.59 20.47 -41.57
CA ARG A 8 -12.86 20.04 -42.19
C ARG A 8 -12.66 18.90 -43.18
N GLU A 9 -11.61 18.94 -44.00
CA GLU A 9 -11.27 17.85 -44.92
C GLU A 9 -10.92 16.55 -44.17
N ALA A 10 -10.10 16.63 -43.12
CA ALA A 10 -9.74 15.46 -42.32
C ALA A 10 -10.95 14.83 -41.61
N LYS A 11 -11.98 15.62 -41.27
CA LYS A 11 -13.21 15.14 -40.63
C LYS A 11 -14.21 14.55 -41.63
N ALA A 12 -14.16 14.99 -42.89
CA ALA A 12 -14.95 14.42 -43.99
C ALA A 12 -14.40 13.05 -44.43
N GLU A 13 -13.07 12.92 -44.55
CA GLU A 13 -12.40 11.67 -44.92
C GLU A 13 -12.65 10.56 -43.88
N LYS A 14 -12.65 10.91 -42.60
CA LYS A 14 -12.94 9.97 -41.49
C LYS A 14 -14.39 9.49 -41.44
N ARG A 15 -15.32 10.21 -42.09
CA ARG A 15 -16.73 9.82 -42.20
C ARG A 15 -16.97 8.93 -43.42
N GLY A 16 -16.28 9.17 -44.54
CA GLY A 16 -16.35 8.30 -45.73
C GLY A 16 -15.83 6.89 -45.44
N ALA A 17 -14.70 6.78 -44.74
CA ALA A 17 -14.08 5.47 -44.45
C ALA A 17 -14.89 4.57 -43.49
N ARG A 18 -15.93 5.09 -42.81
CA ARG A 18 -16.77 4.31 -41.89
C ARG A 18 -18.04 3.76 -42.52
N GLN A 19 -18.37 4.17 -43.75
CA GLN A 19 -19.63 3.78 -44.41
C GLN A 19 -19.48 2.61 -45.40
N ASP A 20 -18.24 2.25 -45.80
CA ASP A 20 -17.97 1.19 -46.79
C ASP A 20 -17.62 -0.19 -46.19
N SER A 21 -17.75 -0.39 -44.86
CA SER A 21 -17.42 -1.68 -44.21
C SER A 21 -18.63 -2.48 -43.72
N ALA A 22 -19.84 -2.12 -44.14
CA ALA A 22 -21.04 -2.87 -43.82
C ALA A 22 -21.90 -3.03 -45.07
N ILE A 23 -21.61 -4.09 -45.85
CA ILE A 23 -22.55 -4.96 -46.60
C ILE A 23 -21.70 -5.91 -47.47
N SER A 24 -21.54 -7.16 -47.04
CA SER A 24 -21.69 -8.34 -47.92
C SER A 24 -21.86 -9.58 -47.04
N VAL A 25 -23.09 -10.10 -47.06
CA VAL A 25 -23.49 -11.34 -46.40
C VAL A 25 -23.33 -12.47 -47.42
N ASP A 26 -22.62 -13.48 -46.96
CA ASP A 26 -22.53 -14.89 -47.36
C ASP A 26 -23.59 -15.46 -48.32
N ALA A 27 -23.12 -16.15 -49.38
CA ALA A 27 -23.86 -17.16 -50.14
C ALA A 27 -22.87 -18.05 -50.95
N ASN A 28 -22.87 -19.35 -50.63
CA ASN A 28 -22.14 -20.49 -51.22
C ASN A 28 -22.10 -20.54 -52.76
N ASP A 29 -21.02 -21.10 -53.34
CA ASP A 29 -21.12 -22.36 -54.11
C ASP A 29 -19.73 -22.96 -54.45
N ASP A 30 -19.73 -24.28 -54.57
CA ASP A 30 -18.60 -25.22 -54.65
C ASP A 30 -17.97 -25.42 -56.05
N GLU A 31 -16.79 -26.06 -56.03
CA GLU A 31 -16.15 -26.92 -57.06
C GLU A 31 -15.22 -26.38 -58.18
N ASP A 32 -13.99 -26.93 -58.13
CA ASP A 32 -13.12 -27.44 -59.21
C ASP A 32 -11.76 -26.76 -59.55
N LYS A 33 -10.70 -27.43 -59.08
CA LYS A 33 -9.39 -27.79 -59.69
C LYS A 33 -8.59 -26.74 -60.51
N ALA A 34 -7.36 -26.50 -60.07
CA ALA A 34 -6.14 -27.15 -60.60
C ALA A 34 -4.90 -26.39 -60.12
N ASP A 35 -3.83 -27.14 -59.85
CA ASP A 35 -2.53 -26.65 -59.43
C ASP A 35 -1.99 -25.55 -60.37
N ASP A 36 -1.80 -24.36 -59.82
CA ASP A 36 -0.82 -23.41 -60.33
C ASP A 36 0.06 -23.06 -59.13
N ASP A 37 1.32 -23.48 -59.19
CA ASP A 37 2.38 -23.09 -58.26
C ASP A 37 2.59 -21.57 -58.42
N GLU A 38 1.71 -20.79 -57.79
CA GLU A 38 1.80 -19.34 -57.72
C GLU A 38 3.03 -18.97 -56.90
N MET A 39 4.05 -18.53 -57.62
CA MET A 39 5.29 -17.92 -57.17
C MET A 39 5.04 -17.02 -55.93
N GLN A 40 5.26 -17.55 -54.73
CA GLN A 40 5.05 -16.82 -53.48
C GLN A 40 6.05 -15.66 -53.42
N MET A 41 5.58 -14.45 -53.75
CA MET A 41 6.33 -13.22 -53.54
C MET A 41 6.61 -13.06 -52.03
N LEU A 42 7.85 -13.33 -51.61
CA LEU A 42 8.34 -13.02 -50.28
C LEU A 42 8.39 -11.50 -50.09
N GLN A 43 7.28 -10.89 -49.67
CA GLN A 43 7.30 -9.54 -49.14
C GLN A 43 8.00 -9.55 -47.78
N VAL A 44 9.25 -9.08 -47.76
CA VAL A 44 10.01 -8.87 -46.53
C VAL A 44 9.40 -7.67 -45.79
N GLN A 45 8.43 -7.95 -44.93
CA GLN A 45 7.87 -6.94 -44.03
C GLN A 45 8.80 -6.77 -42.83
N PHE A 46 9.46 -5.61 -42.76
CA PHE A 46 10.27 -5.22 -41.61
C PHE A 46 9.37 -5.07 -40.37
N ARG A 47 9.47 -6.01 -39.42
CA ARG A 47 8.75 -5.92 -38.14
C ARG A 47 9.29 -4.75 -37.33
N ARG A 48 8.43 -3.78 -37.04
CA ARG A 48 8.73 -2.73 -36.04
C ARG A 48 8.79 -3.40 -34.67
N ALA A 49 9.76 -3.01 -33.84
CA ALA A 49 9.81 -3.43 -32.44
C ALA A 49 8.52 -2.97 -31.74
N GLU A 50 7.71 -3.93 -31.30
CA GLU A 50 6.46 -3.66 -30.58
C GLU A 50 6.79 -3.13 -29.18
N SER A 51 5.95 -2.24 -28.66
CA SER A 51 6.14 -1.71 -27.30
C SER A 51 5.84 -2.76 -26.24
N GLU A 52 6.53 -2.68 -25.11
CA GLU A 52 6.43 -3.61 -23.98
C GLU A 52 4.98 -3.77 -23.48
N LYS A 53 4.23 -2.67 -23.37
CA LYS A 53 2.80 -2.67 -22.98
C LYS A 53 1.88 -3.37 -23.98
N VAL A 54 2.28 -3.49 -25.26
CA VAL A 54 1.52 -4.22 -26.28
C VAL A 54 1.87 -5.70 -26.21
N LEU A 55 3.14 -6.05 -25.99
CA LEU A 55 3.58 -7.42 -25.77
C LEU A 55 2.93 -8.03 -24.52
N GLU A 56 2.85 -7.29 -23.42
CA GLU A 56 2.16 -7.73 -22.20
C GLU A 56 0.67 -7.98 -22.43
N ARG A 57 -0.02 -7.06 -23.11
CA ARG A 57 -1.44 -7.24 -23.47
C ARG A 57 -1.65 -8.42 -24.42
N LYS A 58 -0.70 -8.70 -25.31
CA LYS A 58 -0.74 -9.89 -26.15
C LYS A 58 -0.52 -11.16 -25.32
N ARG A 59 0.45 -11.18 -24.40
CA ARG A 59 0.72 -12.32 -23.52
C ARG A 59 -0.46 -12.68 -22.62
N THR A 60 -1.23 -11.69 -22.16
CA THR A 60 -2.45 -11.90 -21.34
C THR A 60 -3.71 -12.03 -22.19
N SER A 61 -3.63 -11.88 -23.51
CA SER A 61 -4.77 -12.03 -24.39
C SER A 61 -5.25 -13.48 -24.40
N TYR A 62 -6.57 -13.65 -24.56
CA TYR A 62 -7.21 -14.96 -24.66
C TYR A 62 -6.57 -15.83 -25.75
N ALA A 63 -6.25 -15.25 -26.91
CA ALA A 63 -5.63 -15.97 -28.02
C ALA A 63 -4.26 -16.55 -27.65
N SER A 64 -3.41 -15.77 -26.94
CA SER A 64 -2.09 -16.26 -26.51
C SER A 64 -2.20 -17.35 -25.44
N LEU A 65 -3.17 -17.26 -24.54
CA LEU A 65 -3.41 -18.30 -23.53
C LEU A 65 -3.98 -19.58 -24.16
N HIS A 66 -4.83 -19.42 -25.18
CA HIS A 66 -5.38 -20.53 -25.95
C HIS A 66 -4.30 -21.25 -26.73
N GLU A 67 -3.46 -20.51 -27.46
CA GLU A 67 -2.33 -21.06 -28.20
C GLU A 67 -1.32 -21.76 -27.26
N ALA A 68 -1.07 -21.19 -26.08
CA ALA A 68 -0.23 -21.82 -25.07
C ALA A 68 -0.82 -23.16 -24.58
N ARG A 69 -2.14 -23.22 -24.40
CA ARG A 69 -2.84 -24.46 -24.01
C ARG A 69 -2.81 -25.51 -25.12
N GLU A 70 -2.98 -25.11 -26.38
CA GLU A 70 -2.96 -26.04 -27.52
C GLU A 70 -1.56 -26.57 -27.83
N LYS A 71 -0.51 -25.79 -27.53
CA LYS A 71 0.88 -26.20 -27.68
C LYS A 71 1.36 -27.17 -26.60
N GLU A 72 0.61 -27.34 -25.50
CA GLU A 72 0.95 -28.32 -24.48
C GLU A 72 0.75 -29.74 -25.03
N PRO A 73 1.80 -30.57 -25.12
CA PRO A 73 1.68 -31.89 -25.71
C PRO A 73 0.84 -32.81 -24.81
N TRP A 74 -0.06 -33.56 -25.44
CA TRP A 74 -0.82 -34.59 -24.73
C TRP A 74 0.13 -35.70 -24.25
N ALA A 75 0.10 -35.99 -22.95
CA ALA A 75 0.78 -37.14 -22.36
C ALA A 75 -0.22 -38.26 -22.15
N GLU A 76 0.01 -39.41 -22.79
CA GLU A 76 -0.78 -40.62 -22.53
C GLU A 76 -0.43 -41.16 -21.13
N LEU A 77 -1.45 -41.39 -20.32
CA LEU A 77 -1.31 -41.89 -18.96
C LEU A 77 -1.94 -43.27 -18.84
N ALA A 78 -1.19 -44.21 -18.25
CA ALA A 78 -1.74 -45.49 -17.86
C ALA A 78 -2.71 -45.27 -16.68
N TYR A 79 -3.99 -45.59 -16.91
CA TYR A 79 -4.99 -45.49 -15.86
C TYR A 79 -5.02 -46.77 -15.02
N HIS A 80 -4.76 -46.62 -13.72
CA HIS A 80 -4.89 -47.70 -12.75
C HIS A 80 -6.08 -47.43 -11.84
N THR A 81 -6.91 -48.45 -11.63
CA THR A 81 -8.03 -48.38 -10.69
C THR A 81 -7.53 -48.38 -9.25
N ARG A 82 -8.39 -47.94 -8.32
CA ARG A 82 -8.07 -47.86 -6.90
C ARG A 82 -7.54 -49.16 -6.29
N ASP A 83 -8.03 -50.30 -6.77
CA ASP A 83 -7.71 -51.64 -6.26
C ASP A 83 -6.54 -52.30 -7.01
N SER A 84 -5.90 -51.57 -7.94
CA SER A 84 -4.70 -52.02 -8.63
C SER A 84 -3.49 -52.03 -7.68
N ASP A 85 -2.62 -53.02 -7.83
CA ASP A 85 -1.37 -53.14 -7.06
C ASP A 85 -0.49 -51.89 -7.15
N GLU A 86 -0.44 -51.26 -8.32
CA GLU A 86 0.32 -50.02 -8.53
C GLU A 86 -0.22 -48.85 -7.69
N SER A 87 -1.55 -48.77 -7.56
CA SER A 87 -2.19 -47.77 -6.70
C SER A 87 -1.92 -48.04 -5.22
N HIS A 88 -1.89 -49.32 -4.81
CA HIS A 88 -1.51 -49.70 -3.45
C HIS A 88 -0.06 -49.35 -3.14
N MET A 89 0.86 -49.59 -4.07
CA MET A 89 2.27 -49.22 -3.96
C MET A 89 2.46 -47.71 -3.86
N LEU A 90 1.85 -46.92 -4.76
CA LEU A 90 1.94 -45.45 -4.72
C LEU A 90 1.34 -44.87 -3.43
N ARG A 91 0.26 -45.47 -2.92
CA ARG A 91 -0.33 -45.06 -1.63
C ARG A 91 0.61 -45.26 -0.46
N ALA A 92 1.48 -46.28 -0.51
CA ALA A 92 2.49 -46.48 0.52
C ALA A 92 3.52 -45.33 0.53
N LEU A 93 3.76 -44.65 -0.61
CA LEU A 93 4.65 -43.49 -0.69
C LEU A 93 4.10 -42.24 0.01
N LEU A 94 2.79 -42.19 0.30
CA LEU A 94 2.20 -41.10 1.09
C LEU A 94 2.62 -41.16 2.56
N LEU A 95 3.11 -42.32 3.01
CA LEU A 95 3.57 -42.50 4.38
C LEU A 95 5.03 -42.01 4.49
N CYS A 96 5.27 -41.10 5.41
CA CYS A 96 6.63 -40.71 5.75
C CYS A 96 7.26 -41.77 6.66
N SER A 97 8.45 -42.27 6.29
CA SER A 97 9.22 -43.18 7.15
C SER A 97 9.87 -42.48 8.35
N SER A 98 9.99 -41.15 8.30
CA SER A 98 10.61 -40.37 9.36
C SER A 98 9.62 -40.11 10.49
N LYS A 99 10.02 -40.44 11.71
CA LYS A 99 9.31 -40.07 12.95
C LYS A 99 9.73 -38.68 13.46
N ALA A 100 10.56 -37.96 12.71
CA ALA A 100 10.96 -36.61 13.08
C ALA A 100 9.71 -35.72 13.10
N HIS A 101 9.40 -35.18 14.27
CA HIS A 101 8.37 -34.17 14.40
C HIS A 101 8.83 -32.92 13.67
N ILE A 102 8.03 -32.41 12.74
CA ILE A 102 8.25 -31.11 12.09
C ILE A 102 7.64 -30.07 13.03
N PRO A 103 8.46 -29.31 13.80
CA PRO A 103 7.89 -28.34 14.72
C PRO A 103 7.30 -27.16 13.95
N PHE A 104 6.06 -26.81 14.27
CA PHE A 104 5.56 -25.49 13.97
C PHE A 104 6.20 -24.50 14.94
N ALA A 105 7.39 -24.01 14.59
CA ALA A 105 8.22 -23.13 15.43
C ALA A 105 7.69 -21.68 15.53
N CYS A 106 6.40 -21.46 15.26
CA CYS A 106 5.79 -20.15 15.15
C CYS A 106 4.69 -20.02 16.21
N GLY A 107 4.75 -18.97 17.05
CA GLY A 107 3.70 -18.66 18.00
C GLY A 107 2.47 -18.07 17.30
N ALA A 108 1.31 -18.10 17.95
CA ALA A 108 0.05 -17.62 17.36
C ALA A 108 0.15 -16.16 16.86
N ASP A 109 0.77 -15.27 17.63
CA ASP A 109 0.94 -13.87 17.26
C ASP A 109 1.91 -13.67 16.08
N ASP A 110 3.00 -14.44 16.03
CA ASP A 110 3.96 -14.40 14.91
C ASP A 110 3.33 -14.97 13.62
N TYR A 111 2.53 -16.02 13.75
CA TYR A 111 1.81 -16.60 12.62
C TYR A 111 0.79 -15.62 12.05
N LEU A 112 0.01 -14.98 12.92
CA LEU A 112 -0.94 -13.95 12.53
C LEU A 112 -0.23 -12.75 11.90
N ALA A 113 0.91 -12.31 12.45
CA ALA A 113 1.70 -11.22 11.87
C ALA A 113 2.25 -11.56 10.47
N ARG A 114 2.53 -12.84 10.16
CA ARG A 114 2.96 -13.30 8.83
C ARG A 114 1.79 -13.43 7.85
N LEU A 115 0.63 -13.91 8.33
CA LEU A 115 -0.58 -14.02 7.52
C LEU A 115 -1.21 -12.66 7.22
N SER A 116 -1.18 -11.77 8.20
CA SER A 116 -1.59 -10.39 7.99
C SER A 116 -0.46 -9.71 7.22
N CYS A 117 -0.66 -9.52 5.92
CA CYS A 117 0.18 -8.65 5.08
C CYS A 117 0.00 -7.18 5.52
N GLY A 118 0.22 -6.86 6.78
CA GLY A 118 -0.11 -5.58 7.38
C GLY A 118 1.12 -4.70 7.47
N ARG A 119 1.49 -4.01 6.37
CA ARG A 119 2.30 -2.76 6.31
C ARG A 119 3.61 -2.64 7.15
N ALA A 120 4.03 -3.66 7.88
CA ALA A 120 5.06 -3.60 8.92
C ALA A 120 6.25 -4.54 8.63
N HIS A 121 6.23 -5.28 7.51
CA HIS A 121 7.35 -6.10 7.05
C HIS A 121 8.29 -5.34 6.12
N VAL A 122 8.56 -4.06 6.42
CA VAL A 122 9.81 -3.40 6.05
C VAL A 122 10.52 -3.04 7.35
N ARG A 123 10.79 -4.06 8.18
CA ARG A 123 11.97 -3.98 9.04
C ARG A 123 13.14 -4.38 8.19
N ALA A 124 13.99 -3.40 7.94
CA ALA A 124 15.23 -3.53 7.20
C ALA A 124 16.26 -4.30 8.04
N ASP A 125 16.05 -5.59 8.21
CA ASP A 125 17.10 -6.50 8.65
C ASP A 125 17.44 -7.38 7.44
N GLY A 126 18.58 -7.07 6.82
CA GLY A 126 19.02 -7.69 5.57
C GLY A 126 19.30 -9.18 5.73
N ALA A 127 18.29 -10.01 5.42
CA ALA A 127 18.47 -11.39 4.99
C ALA A 127 17.23 -11.79 4.20
N GLY A 128 17.44 -12.25 2.97
CA GLY A 128 16.44 -12.26 1.91
C GLY A 128 15.14 -12.98 2.23
N ASN A 129 14.03 -12.37 1.82
CA ASN A 129 12.84 -13.11 1.40
C ASN A 129 12.23 -12.39 0.19
N GLN A 130 12.60 -12.86 -1.00
CA GLN A 130 12.18 -12.34 -2.31
C GLN A 130 10.83 -12.90 -2.75
N PHE A 131 9.82 -12.84 -1.89
CA PHE A 131 8.45 -13.21 -2.27
C PHE A 131 7.45 -12.20 -1.70
N GLY A 132 7.41 -11.05 -2.36
CA GLY A 132 6.36 -10.05 -2.20
C GLY A 132 6.30 -9.24 -3.48
N MET A 133 5.28 -9.48 -4.30
CA MET A 133 4.98 -8.63 -5.45
C MET A 133 4.84 -7.17 -4.95
N PRO A 134 5.46 -6.18 -5.61
CA PRO A 134 5.17 -4.79 -5.35
C PRO A 134 3.71 -4.55 -5.71
N ILE A 135 2.87 -4.27 -4.73
CA ILE A 135 1.56 -3.68 -5.01
C ILE A 135 1.86 -2.21 -5.29
N ASP A 136 1.83 -1.83 -6.57
CA ASP A 136 1.79 -0.44 -7.01
C ASP A 136 0.47 0.19 -6.52
N LEU A 137 0.44 0.55 -5.25
CA LEU A 137 -0.49 1.54 -4.73
C LEU A 137 0.20 2.88 -4.96
N GLU A 138 -0.25 3.56 -6.02
CA GLU A 138 0.10 4.93 -6.32
C GLU A 138 0.17 5.72 -5.02
N GLN A 139 1.37 6.20 -4.74
CA GLN A 139 1.74 6.88 -3.53
C GLN A 139 1.12 8.27 -3.58
N GLU A 140 -0.18 8.38 -3.29
CA GLU A 140 -0.76 9.64 -2.86
C GLU A 140 -0.04 10.03 -1.58
N GLN A 141 0.94 10.92 -1.71
CA GLN A 141 1.50 11.63 -0.57
C GLN A 141 0.34 12.30 0.15
N PRO A 142 0.03 11.96 1.42
CA PRO A 142 -0.94 12.71 2.15
C PRO A 142 -0.41 14.14 2.29
N SER A 143 -1.15 15.07 1.69
CA SER A 143 -0.93 16.49 1.85
C SER A 143 -0.92 16.82 3.34
N VAL A 144 0.07 17.62 3.72
CA VAL A 144 0.34 18.03 5.09
C VAL A 144 -0.74 19.02 5.54
N SER A 145 -1.87 18.52 6.04
CA SER A 145 -2.85 19.32 6.78
C SER A 145 -3.88 18.39 7.40
N GLU A 146 -4.12 18.58 8.71
CA GLU A 146 -4.94 17.76 9.61
C GLU A 146 -4.18 16.55 10.17
N LEU A 147 -3.81 16.67 11.45
CA LEU A 147 -3.11 15.64 12.22
C LEU A 147 -3.72 14.26 11.92
N PRO A 148 -2.95 13.32 11.35
CA PRO A 148 -3.45 11.99 11.05
C PRO A 148 -4.04 11.44 12.34
N GLY A 149 -5.25 10.89 12.29
CA GLY A 149 -5.85 10.21 13.45
C GLY A 149 -4.81 9.28 14.06
N LEU A 150 -4.31 9.63 15.24
CA LEU A 150 -3.17 8.96 15.84
C LEU A 150 -3.62 7.58 16.30
N SER A 151 -3.32 6.57 15.48
CA SER A 151 -3.42 5.19 15.91
C SER A 151 -2.50 4.97 17.11
N LYS A 152 -2.94 4.16 18.09
CA LYS A 152 -2.10 3.75 19.23
C LYS A 152 -0.80 3.09 18.77
N GLU A 153 -0.80 2.46 17.60
CA GLU A 153 0.38 1.84 17.00
C GLU A 153 1.36 2.88 16.45
N ALA A 154 0.86 3.94 15.80
CA ALA A 154 1.69 5.05 15.35
C ALA A 154 2.38 5.74 16.55
N LEU A 155 1.66 5.91 17.66
CA LEU A 155 2.23 6.41 18.91
C LEU A 155 3.32 5.48 19.45
N ARG A 156 3.15 4.15 19.36
CA ARG A 156 4.15 3.16 19.82
C ARG A 156 5.47 3.24 19.06
N GLN A 157 5.46 3.65 17.81
CA GLN A 157 6.67 3.81 16.99
C GLN A 157 7.47 5.08 17.33
N MET A 158 6.85 6.07 17.97
CA MET A 158 7.50 7.32 18.38
C MET A 158 8.32 7.15 19.66
N ARG A 159 9.32 8.02 19.85
CA ARG A 159 10.07 8.12 21.11
C ARG A 159 9.12 8.51 22.27
N PRO A 160 9.42 8.13 23.53
CA PRO A 160 8.53 8.40 24.66
C PRO A 160 8.15 9.88 24.84
N SER A 161 9.11 10.80 24.63
CA SER A 161 8.88 12.25 24.71
C SER A 161 8.02 12.77 23.56
N GLU A 162 8.28 12.33 22.32
CA GLU A 162 7.49 12.67 21.13
C GLU A 162 6.05 12.19 21.27
N ARG A 163 5.86 10.98 21.80
CA ARG A 163 4.54 10.41 22.09
C ARG A 163 3.77 11.28 23.08
N ALA A 164 4.40 11.65 24.20
CA ALA A 164 3.80 12.52 25.20
C ALA A 164 3.44 13.90 24.62
N GLY A 165 4.36 14.51 23.86
CA GLY A 165 4.13 15.79 23.18
C GLY A 165 2.96 15.71 22.19
N THR A 166 2.87 14.62 21.44
CA THR A 166 1.79 14.39 20.47
C THR A 166 0.43 14.26 21.17
N ILE A 167 0.34 13.51 22.26
CA ILE A 167 -0.90 13.39 23.04
C ILE A 167 -1.25 14.75 23.69
N LEU A 168 -0.26 15.47 24.23
CA LEU A 168 -0.46 16.78 24.85
C LEU A 168 -0.82 17.88 23.84
N ARG A 169 -0.47 17.75 22.55
CA ARG A 169 -0.97 18.65 21.50
C ARG A 169 -2.48 18.56 21.32
N HIS A 170 -3.08 17.39 21.56
CA HIS A 170 -4.53 17.21 21.48
C HIS A 170 -5.26 17.55 22.78
N THR A 171 -4.63 17.29 23.93
CA THR A 171 -5.29 17.40 25.25
C THR A 171 -4.92 18.66 26.02
N HIS A 172 -3.81 19.30 25.68
CA HIS A 172 -3.16 20.45 26.33
C HIS A 172 -2.75 20.27 27.81
N VAL A 173 -3.51 19.52 28.60
CA VAL A 173 -3.29 19.27 30.04
C VAL A 173 -3.61 17.82 30.36
N MET A 174 -2.75 17.15 31.12
CA MET A 174 -2.98 15.76 31.53
C MET A 174 -2.20 15.37 32.80
N SER A 175 -2.75 14.45 33.59
CA SER A 175 -2.05 13.88 34.75
C SER A 175 -0.94 12.92 34.32
N TYR A 176 0.11 12.79 35.14
CA TYR A 176 1.21 11.86 34.86
C TYR A 176 0.74 10.40 34.75
N ALA A 177 -0.19 9.99 35.63
CA ALA A 177 -0.75 8.63 35.60
C ALA A 177 -1.39 8.31 34.25
N ARG A 178 -2.22 9.23 33.71
CA ARG A 178 -2.89 9.03 32.42
C ARG A 178 -1.92 9.08 31.25
N LEU A 179 -0.93 9.99 31.29
CA LEU A 179 0.16 10.02 30.32
C LEU A 179 0.91 8.69 30.26
N ARG A 180 1.21 8.10 31.42
CA ARG A 180 1.94 6.83 31.52
C ARG A 180 1.14 5.66 30.96
N GLU A 181 -0.17 5.62 31.19
CA GLU A 181 -1.06 4.62 30.59
C GLU A 181 -1.06 4.70 29.06
N LEU A 182 -1.14 5.91 28.49
CA LEU A 182 -1.15 6.12 27.05
C LEU A 182 0.22 5.93 26.41
N CYS A 183 1.29 6.14 27.18
CA CYS A 183 2.67 5.95 26.74
C CYS A 183 3.25 4.55 26.98
N ALA A 184 2.47 3.59 27.49
CA ALA A 184 2.93 2.21 27.63
C ALA A 184 3.36 1.62 26.26
N PRO A 185 4.45 0.82 26.19
CA PRO A 185 5.21 0.23 27.29
C PRO A 185 6.45 1.03 27.74
N ALA A 186 6.54 2.34 27.48
CA ALA A 186 7.74 3.11 27.81
C ALA A 186 8.08 3.08 29.33
N PRO A 187 9.38 2.95 29.70
CA PRO A 187 9.78 3.00 31.10
C PRO A 187 9.50 4.38 31.69
N ALA A 188 9.15 4.41 32.99
CA ALA A 188 8.72 5.62 33.69
C ALA A 188 9.78 6.72 33.64
N ASP A 189 11.05 6.33 33.83
CA ASP A 189 12.19 7.25 33.91
C ASP A 189 12.50 7.91 32.58
N ALA A 190 12.43 7.15 31.47
CA ALA A 190 12.63 7.72 30.15
C ALA A 190 11.53 8.71 29.77
N LEU A 191 10.29 8.44 30.19
CA LEU A 191 9.19 9.38 30.01
C LEU A 191 9.43 10.65 30.83
N LEU A 192 9.73 10.53 32.13
CA LEU A 192 9.97 11.68 33.02
C LEU A 192 11.17 12.53 32.59
N HIS A 193 12.24 11.91 32.07
CA HIS A 193 13.41 12.64 31.60
C HIS A 193 13.12 13.48 30.36
N GLY A 194 12.29 12.98 29.43
CA GLY A 194 11.94 13.67 28.20
C GLY A 194 10.67 14.53 28.26
N LEU A 195 9.88 14.41 29.33
CA LEU A 195 8.63 15.15 29.50
C LEU A 195 8.85 16.67 29.66
N PRO A 196 9.88 17.14 30.39
CA PRO A 196 10.22 18.54 30.43
C PRO A 196 10.31 19.11 29.02
N ASP A 197 10.96 18.48 28.04
CA ASP A 197 11.17 19.04 26.69
C ASP A 197 9.86 19.42 25.97
N VAL A 198 8.75 18.77 26.30
CA VAL A 198 7.45 18.97 25.65
C VAL A 198 6.41 19.62 26.55
N ALA A 199 6.58 19.58 27.87
CA ALA A 199 5.57 19.99 28.83
C ALA A 199 6.16 20.60 30.11
N VAL A 200 5.35 21.39 30.81
CA VAL A 200 5.66 22.00 32.11
C VAL A 200 4.70 21.46 33.16
N LEU A 201 5.19 21.18 34.36
CA LEU A 201 4.36 20.73 35.47
C LEU A 201 3.72 21.93 36.18
N VAL A 202 2.38 22.00 36.18
CA VAL A 202 1.60 23.05 36.85
C VAL A 202 0.53 22.38 37.70
N GLN A 203 0.58 22.63 39.02
CA GLN A 203 -0.39 22.09 40.00
C GLN A 203 -0.62 20.57 39.89
N GLY A 204 0.44 19.80 39.67
CA GLY A 204 0.36 18.34 39.58
C GLY A 204 -0.11 17.79 38.22
N ASN A 205 -0.36 18.65 37.24
CA ASN A 205 -0.67 18.25 35.86
C ASN A 205 0.41 18.72 34.89
N TRP A 206 0.65 17.93 33.86
CA TRP A 206 1.55 18.29 32.77
C TRP A 206 0.79 19.09 31.73
N VAL A 207 1.28 20.29 31.47
CA VAL A 207 0.73 21.23 30.50
C VAL A 207 1.68 21.35 29.33
N LEU A 208 1.17 21.27 28.10
CA LEU A 208 1.97 21.45 26.90
C LEU A 208 2.73 22.79 26.93
N ARG A 209 4.03 22.76 26.61
CA ARG A 209 4.86 23.98 26.51
C ARG A 209 4.24 24.99 25.55
N SER A 210 4.31 26.26 25.91
CA SER A 210 3.73 27.35 25.11
C SER A 210 4.35 27.46 23.71
N ALA A 211 5.66 27.18 23.58
CA ALA A 211 6.34 27.10 22.28
C ALA A 211 5.79 26.03 21.33
N LEU A 212 5.08 25.03 21.84
CA LEU A 212 4.43 23.97 21.05
C LEU A 212 2.93 24.18 20.88
N ALA A 213 2.33 25.05 21.70
CA ALA A 213 0.90 25.30 21.73
C ALA A 213 0.49 26.55 20.93
N CYS A 214 1.38 27.53 20.84
CA CYS A 214 1.11 28.85 20.28
C CYS A 214 1.90 29.04 18.98
N ALA A 215 1.29 29.71 18.00
CA ALA A 215 1.94 30.02 16.72
C ALA A 215 2.84 31.26 16.79
N SER A 216 2.55 32.21 17.70
CA SER A 216 3.31 33.44 17.87
C SER A 216 4.08 33.46 19.20
N GLU A 217 5.25 34.11 19.20
CA GLU A 217 6.07 34.26 20.40
C GLU A 217 5.37 35.10 21.47
N ARG A 218 4.58 36.11 21.05
CA ARG A 218 3.81 36.94 21.97
C ARG A 218 2.78 36.10 22.72
N ASP A 219 2.02 35.26 22.01
CA ASP A 219 1.02 34.39 22.64
C ASP A 219 1.68 33.38 23.57
N ALA A 220 2.86 32.86 23.18
CA ALA A 220 3.62 31.96 24.01
C ALA A 220 4.06 32.63 25.33
N ARG A 221 4.56 33.87 25.28
CA ARG A 221 4.94 34.65 26.47
C ARG A 221 3.74 34.98 27.36
N CYS A 222 2.61 35.38 26.78
CA CYS A 222 1.38 35.64 27.53
C CYS A 222 0.90 34.36 28.24
N ARG A 223 0.91 33.24 27.52
CA ARG A 223 0.57 31.92 28.08
C ARG A 223 1.54 31.51 29.20
N ASP A 224 2.85 31.71 29.02
CA ASP A 224 3.84 31.41 30.06
C ASP A 224 3.62 32.26 31.31
N ALA A 225 3.30 33.55 31.16
CA ALA A 225 2.94 34.42 32.28
C ALA A 225 1.69 33.91 33.03
N MET A 226 0.67 33.45 32.29
CA MET A 226 -0.52 32.84 32.88
C MET A 226 -0.19 31.52 33.60
N LEU A 227 0.62 30.64 32.99
CA LEU A 227 1.02 29.37 33.60
C LEU A 227 1.84 29.60 34.87
N LEU A 228 2.72 30.61 34.88
CA LEU A 228 3.46 31.03 36.07
C LEU A 228 2.52 31.55 37.16
N HIS A 229 1.45 32.27 36.81
CA HIS A 229 0.45 32.67 37.80
C HIS A 229 -0.21 31.44 38.45
N PHE A 230 -0.55 30.43 37.65
CA PHE A 230 -1.10 29.17 38.16
C PHE A 230 -0.10 28.35 39.01
N THR A 231 1.21 28.61 39.01
CA THR A 231 2.09 27.95 39.98
C THR A 231 1.92 28.48 41.39
N ASN A 232 1.50 29.73 41.53
CA ASN A 232 1.34 30.40 42.82
C ASN A 232 -0.12 30.38 43.30
N ASP A 233 -1.05 30.59 42.38
CA ASP A 233 -2.48 30.73 42.67
C ASP A 233 -3.32 29.64 42.00
N ARG A 234 -4.37 29.19 42.69
CA ARG A 234 -5.31 28.17 42.15
C ARG A 234 -6.22 28.69 41.05
N HIS A 235 -6.39 30.00 40.98
CA HIS A 235 -7.32 30.65 40.07
C HIS A 235 -6.73 31.98 39.62
N MET A 236 -7.12 32.41 38.42
CA MET A 236 -6.67 33.67 37.84
C MET A 236 -7.86 34.64 37.78
N THR A 237 -7.66 35.88 38.23
CA THR A 237 -8.68 36.93 38.09
C THR A 237 -8.62 37.58 36.71
N THR A 238 -9.70 38.22 36.28
CA THR A 238 -9.75 38.95 35.00
C THR A 238 -8.70 40.06 34.90
N LYS A 239 -8.39 40.71 36.03
CA LYS A 239 -7.33 41.72 36.13
C LYS A 239 -5.95 41.09 35.91
N ALA A 240 -5.65 39.99 36.61
CA ALA A 240 -4.38 39.26 36.45
C ALA A 240 -4.19 38.72 35.02
N PHE A 241 -5.28 38.25 34.39
CA PHE A 241 -5.27 37.85 32.99
C PHE A 241 -4.93 39.02 32.04
N ALA A 242 -5.60 40.17 32.22
CA ALA A 242 -5.35 41.35 31.40
C ALA A 242 -3.91 41.88 31.55
N ASP A 243 -3.33 41.76 32.74
CA ASP A 243 -1.94 42.14 33.00
C ASP A 243 -0.94 41.16 32.38
N SER A 244 -1.31 39.88 32.22
CA SER A 244 -0.47 38.86 31.56
C SER A 244 -0.43 39.00 30.02
N ALA A 245 -1.34 39.78 29.43
CA ALA A 245 -1.47 39.97 27.98
C ALA A 245 -0.82 41.27 27.45
N LYS A 246 -0.32 42.12 28.35
CA LYS A 246 0.36 43.40 28.02
C LYS A 246 1.83 43.17 27.76
#